data_AF-A0A2H3NMM7-F1
#
_entry.id   AF-A0A2H3NMM7-F1
#
_cell.length_a   1.000
_cell.length_b   1.000
_cell.length_c   1.000
_cell.angle_alpha   90.00
_cell.angle_beta   90.00
_cell.angle_gamma   90.00
#
_symmetry.space_group_name_H-M   'P 1'
#
loop_
_entity.id
_entity.type
_entity.pdbx_description
1 polymer ?
#
loop_
_entity_poly.entity_id
_entity_poly.type
_entity_poly.pdbx_seq_one_letter_code
_entity_poly.pdbx_strand_id
1 'polypeptide(L)'
;MSDSGATSPKTPDDLQLRSVEKEELASSGDGDSGFFELPVVEDTNKNKQGKRPDWLRVKLPQGKEFKKVRSIIDEHDLHTVCESANCPNMGECWSAGTATFMILGNICTRSCGFCAIKTGRPQDGLDWDEPRRVAEAADLMGVQHAVVTSVNRDERKDGGAPIFADTINRLHELGCTVEVLTPDFRGIREACQTVFDARPDIFNHNMETVPRLYRRVRPQADYQRSLDVLQWAKEDGLRTKSGIMVGLGEDPEEVLELMDDFVEIGLDVMTIGQYMQPTKMHLPVEDWVEPETFAWYKEVGEAKGIEHVESSPLTRSSYHAEKHV
;
A
#
# COMPACT_ATOMS: atom_id res chain seq x y z
N MET A 1 -18.53 33.09 -33.82
CA MET A 1 -17.59 33.82 -32.95
C MET A 1 -18.01 33.52 -31.54
N SER A 2 -17.46 32.43 -31.01
CA SER A 2 -17.79 31.85 -29.72
C SER A 2 -16.99 32.52 -28.62
N ASP A 3 -17.70 32.78 -27.53
CA ASP A 3 -17.30 33.46 -26.31
C ASP A 3 -16.12 32.76 -25.62
N SER A 4 -15.03 33.48 -25.35
CA SER A 4 -13.88 33.02 -24.58
C SER A 4 -13.76 33.85 -23.31
N GLY A 5 -14.63 33.57 -22.34
CA GLY A 5 -14.53 34.11 -20.99
C GLY A 5 -13.58 33.27 -20.15
N ALA A 6 -12.27 33.57 -20.22
CA ALA A 6 -11.29 33.00 -19.30
C ALA A 6 -11.56 33.50 -17.88
N THR A 7 -11.96 32.59 -16.98
CA THR A 7 -12.06 32.89 -15.54
C THR A 7 -10.67 32.76 -14.92
N SER A 8 -10.04 33.91 -14.66
CA SER A 8 -8.79 33.98 -13.89
C SER A 8 -8.99 33.54 -12.43
N PRO A 9 -7.96 32.98 -11.75
CA PRO A 9 -8.03 32.62 -10.34
C PRO A 9 -8.25 33.86 -9.47
N LYS A 10 -9.15 33.74 -8.48
CA LYS A 10 -9.41 34.79 -7.49
C LYS A 10 -8.18 35.03 -6.61
N THR A 11 -7.83 36.29 -6.40
CA THR A 11 -6.74 36.71 -5.50
C THR A 11 -7.26 36.76 -4.05
N PRO A 12 -6.38 36.85 -3.03
CA PRO A 12 -6.79 36.96 -1.63
C PRO A 12 -7.76 38.12 -1.34
N ASP A 13 -7.73 39.17 -2.17
CA ASP A 13 -8.61 40.34 -2.05
C ASP A 13 -10.04 40.08 -2.59
N ASP A 14 -10.22 39.04 -3.42
CA ASP A 14 -11.51 38.62 -3.98
C ASP A 14 -12.32 37.72 -3.03
N LEU A 15 -11.75 37.39 -1.86
CA LEU A 15 -12.36 36.56 -0.82
C LEU A 15 -12.91 37.45 0.29
N GLN A 16 -14.24 37.51 0.44
CA GLN A 16 -14.85 38.06 1.67
C GLN A 16 -14.56 37.11 2.83
N LEU A 17 -13.44 37.34 3.52
CA LEU A 17 -13.11 36.68 4.77
C LEU A 17 -14.14 37.09 5.82
N ARG A 18 -14.92 36.14 6.32
CA ARG A 18 -15.79 36.38 7.47
C ARG A 18 -14.89 36.72 8.65
N SER A 19 -15.09 37.90 9.24
CA SER A 19 -14.45 38.27 10.49
C SER A 19 -14.94 37.34 11.58
N VAL A 20 -14.07 36.48 12.09
CA VAL A 20 -14.30 35.79 13.36
C VAL A 20 -14.09 36.83 14.45
N GLU A 21 -15.05 36.97 15.37
CA GLU A 21 -14.85 37.82 16.54
C GLU A 21 -13.57 37.35 17.25
N LYS A 22 -12.65 38.29 17.50
CA LYS A 22 -11.48 37.99 18.31
C LYS A 22 -11.98 37.73 19.72
N GLU A 23 -11.94 36.47 20.15
CA GLU A 23 -11.99 36.17 21.58
C GLU A 23 -10.84 36.94 22.26
N GLU A 24 -11.19 37.62 23.35
CA GLU A 24 -10.22 38.35 24.16
C GLU A 24 -9.19 37.35 24.68
N LEU A 25 -7.96 37.41 24.15
CA LEU A 25 -6.83 36.74 24.76
C LEU A 25 -6.69 37.33 26.16
N ALA A 26 -6.96 36.51 27.17
CA ALA A 26 -6.73 36.84 28.56
C ALA A 26 -5.29 37.37 28.72
N SER A 27 -5.15 38.45 29.48
CA SER A 27 -3.87 39.11 29.72
C SER A 27 -2.86 38.13 30.32
N SER A 28 -1.81 37.79 29.56
CA SER A 28 -0.66 37.05 30.07
C SER A 28 0.17 37.96 30.98
N GLY A 29 -0.23 38.06 32.24
CA GLY A 29 0.68 38.47 33.32
C GLY A 29 1.58 37.29 33.68
N ASP A 30 2.86 37.54 33.91
CA ASP A 30 3.91 36.57 34.25
C ASP A 30 3.67 35.86 35.61
N GLY A 31 2.59 35.07 35.71
CA GLY A 31 2.21 34.41 36.95
C GLY A 31 0.99 33.49 36.90
N ASP A 32 0.40 33.20 35.72
CA ASP A 32 -0.71 32.25 35.61
C ASP A 32 -0.23 30.93 34.99
N SER A 33 -0.44 29.82 35.69
CA SER A 33 -0.09 28.46 35.26
C SER A 33 -1.09 27.91 34.22
N GLY A 34 -1.57 28.77 33.33
CA GLY A 34 -2.56 28.48 32.32
C GLY A 34 -1.98 27.60 31.21
N PHE A 35 -1.88 26.31 31.49
CA PHE A 35 -1.84 25.32 30.42
C PHE A 35 -3.07 25.56 29.54
N PHE A 36 -2.86 25.96 28.29
CA PHE A 36 -3.89 25.83 27.28
C PHE A 36 -4.22 24.34 27.19
N GLU A 37 -5.37 23.94 27.75
CA GLU A 37 -5.93 22.62 27.49
C GLU A 37 -6.23 22.59 25.99
N LEU A 38 -5.36 21.92 25.24
CA LEU A 38 -5.66 21.54 23.87
C LEU A 38 -6.99 20.78 23.91
N PRO A 39 -7.96 21.10 23.04
CA PRO A 39 -9.22 20.37 23.02
C PRO A 39 -8.90 18.89 22.86
N VAL A 40 -9.31 18.10 23.86
CA VAL A 40 -9.25 16.65 23.78
C VAL A 40 -10.25 16.27 22.69
N VAL A 41 -9.72 15.95 21.51
CA VAL A 41 -10.52 15.32 20.47
C VAL A 41 -10.98 13.99 21.07
N GLU A 42 -12.29 13.86 21.32
CA GLU A 42 -12.85 12.62 21.83
C GLU A 42 -12.41 11.48 20.91
N ASP A 43 -11.84 10.43 21.50
CA ASP A 43 -11.52 9.22 20.77
C ASP A 43 -12.84 8.54 20.39
N THR A 44 -13.31 8.87 19.19
CA THR A 44 -14.55 8.35 18.62
C THR A 44 -14.44 6.89 18.18
N ASN A 45 -13.30 6.23 18.45
CA ASN A 45 -13.16 4.78 18.28
C ASN A 45 -14.30 4.06 18.97
N LYS A 46 -15.23 3.57 18.16
CA LYS A 46 -16.30 2.67 18.61
C LYS A 46 -15.73 1.32 19.03
N ASN A 47 -14.51 1.00 18.58
CA ASN A 47 -13.82 -0.23 18.96
C ASN A 47 -13.17 -0.09 20.36
N LYS A 48 -13.99 -0.34 21.39
CA LYS A 48 -13.49 -0.82 22.69
C LYS A 48 -12.78 -2.16 22.51
N GLN A 49 -11.54 -2.16 21.99
CA GLN A 49 -10.70 -3.35 21.81
C GLN A 49 -11.52 -4.61 21.50
N GLY A 50 -12.33 -4.59 20.42
CA GLY A 50 -13.10 -5.75 20.03
C GLY A 50 -12.16 -6.95 19.91
N LYS A 51 -12.45 -8.04 20.64
CA LYS A 51 -11.61 -9.25 20.61
C LYS A 51 -11.52 -9.73 19.17
N ARG A 52 -10.30 -9.92 18.64
CA ARG A 52 -10.06 -10.47 17.30
C ARG A 52 -10.99 -11.68 17.08
N PRO A 53 -11.90 -11.59 16.09
CA PRO A 53 -12.84 -12.66 15.80
C PRO A 53 -12.16 -14.00 15.52
N ASP A 54 -12.89 -15.09 15.77
CA ASP A 54 -12.36 -16.44 15.62
C ASP A 54 -12.03 -16.78 14.16
N TRP A 55 -12.79 -16.26 13.18
CA TRP A 55 -12.55 -16.46 11.74
C TRP A 55 -11.27 -15.79 11.22
N LEU A 56 -10.71 -14.84 11.97
CA LEU A 56 -9.42 -14.23 11.65
C LEU A 56 -8.25 -14.99 12.25
N ARG A 57 -8.46 -16.03 13.07
CA ARG A 57 -7.35 -16.76 13.69
C ARG A 57 -6.78 -17.80 12.74
N VAL A 58 -5.49 -17.64 12.45
CA VAL A 58 -4.72 -18.61 11.67
C VAL A 58 -3.73 -19.36 12.56
N LYS A 59 -3.29 -20.52 12.09
CA LYS A 59 -2.13 -21.20 12.67
C LYS A 59 -0.87 -20.51 12.19
N LEU A 60 0.07 -20.25 13.11
CA LEU A 60 1.37 -19.72 12.73
C LEU A 60 2.10 -20.73 11.85
N PRO A 61 2.84 -20.26 10.82
CA PRO A 61 3.62 -21.13 9.96
C PRO A 61 4.67 -21.88 10.78
N GLN A 62 4.72 -23.19 10.63
CA GLN A 62 5.70 -24.08 11.26
C GLN A 62 6.16 -25.11 10.22
N GLY A 63 7.46 -25.46 10.22
CA GLY A 63 7.96 -26.50 9.33
C GLY A 63 9.44 -26.35 8.98
N LYS A 64 9.98 -27.35 8.29
CA LYS A 64 11.36 -27.34 7.75
C LYS A 64 11.49 -26.36 6.58
N GLU A 65 10.51 -26.33 5.66
CA GLU A 65 10.51 -25.42 4.51
C GLU A 65 10.50 -23.96 4.95
N PHE A 66 9.68 -23.60 5.93
CA PHE A 66 9.68 -22.26 6.52
C PHE A 66 11.07 -21.86 7.07
N LYS A 67 11.73 -22.76 7.80
CA LYS A 67 13.08 -22.50 8.34
C LYS A 67 14.13 -22.37 7.24
N LYS A 68 14.02 -23.17 6.18
CA LYS A 68 14.93 -23.13 5.03
C LYS A 68 14.84 -21.78 4.33
N VAL A 69 13.63 -21.35 3.97
CA VAL A 69 13.39 -20.06 3.30
C VAL A 69 13.90 -18.91 4.16
N ARG A 70 13.61 -18.93 5.46
CA ARG A 70 14.12 -17.92 6.39
C ARG A 70 15.65 -17.87 6.44
N SER A 71 16.32 -19.02 6.47
CA SER A 71 17.79 -19.08 6.43
C SER A 71 18.35 -18.44 5.16
N ILE A 72 17.72 -18.70 4.01
CA ILE A 72 18.15 -18.13 2.72
C ILE A 72 18.01 -16.60 2.73
N ILE A 73 16.89 -16.08 3.22
CA ILE A 73 16.65 -14.62 3.35
C ILE A 73 17.72 -13.98 4.24
N ASP A 74 17.97 -14.57 5.41
CA ASP A 74 18.97 -14.07 6.37
C ASP A 74 20.40 -14.16 5.80
N GLU A 75 20.76 -15.24 5.10
CA GLU A 75 22.08 -15.44 4.49
C GLU A 75 22.39 -14.48 3.33
N HIS A 76 21.36 -14.01 2.62
CA HIS A 76 21.51 -13.08 1.48
C HIS A 76 21.31 -11.61 1.86
N ASP A 77 21.18 -11.30 3.14
CA ASP A 77 20.91 -9.95 3.67
C ASP A 77 19.72 -9.29 2.94
N LEU A 78 18.63 -10.05 2.82
CA LEU A 78 17.39 -9.61 2.18
C LEU A 78 16.32 -9.31 3.22
N HIS A 79 15.31 -8.57 2.80
CA HIS A 79 14.12 -8.33 3.61
C HIS A 79 12.88 -8.87 2.93
N THR A 80 11.91 -9.27 3.73
CA THR A 80 10.58 -9.61 3.24
C THR A 80 9.51 -8.81 3.98
N VAL A 81 8.47 -8.39 3.26
CA VAL A 81 7.27 -7.82 3.89
C VAL A 81 6.59 -8.87 4.77
N CYS A 82 6.67 -10.14 4.35
CA CYS A 82 6.17 -11.29 5.09
C CYS A 82 6.63 -11.29 6.56
N GLU A 83 7.93 -11.14 6.81
CA GLU A 83 8.48 -11.11 8.16
C GLU A 83 8.18 -9.79 8.87
N SER A 84 8.35 -8.67 8.17
CA SER A 84 8.15 -7.33 8.74
C SER A 84 6.70 -7.10 9.20
N ALA A 85 5.73 -7.71 8.51
CA ALA A 85 4.30 -7.60 8.78
C ALA A 85 3.73 -8.78 9.59
N ASN A 86 4.56 -9.73 10.05
CA ASN A 86 4.12 -10.98 10.69
C ASN A 86 2.99 -11.67 9.91
N CYS A 87 3.19 -11.84 8.60
CA CYS A 87 2.14 -12.26 7.69
C CYS A 87 1.59 -13.66 8.07
N PRO A 88 0.27 -13.83 8.21
CA PRO A 88 -0.31 -15.13 8.52
C PRO A 88 -0.13 -16.17 7.41
N ASN A 89 0.10 -15.72 6.17
CA ASN A 89 0.02 -16.54 4.97
C ASN A 89 1.39 -17.09 4.50
N MET A 90 2.49 -16.82 5.22
CA MET A 90 3.86 -17.14 4.77
C MET A 90 4.05 -18.62 4.43
N GLY A 91 3.53 -19.51 5.28
CA GLY A 91 3.69 -20.95 5.07
C GLY A 91 3.00 -21.44 3.81
N GLU A 92 1.85 -20.86 3.46
CA GLU A 92 1.09 -21.22 2.27
C GLU A 92 1.76 -20.66 1.01
N CYS A 93 2.06 -19.36 0.98
CA CYS A 93 2.71 -18.71 -0.16
C CYS A 93 4.02 -19.41 -0.55
N TRP A 94 4.89 -19.68 0.43
CA TRP A 94 6.18 -20.31 0.15
C TRP A 94 6.04 -21.75 -0.32
N SER A 95 5.03 -22.48 0.17
CA SER A 95 4.76 -23.85 -0.30
C SER A 95 4.19 -23.88 -1.72
N ALA A 96 3.58 -22.78 -2.17
CA ALA A 96 3.08 -22.62 -3.53
C ALA A 96 4.15 -22.16 -4.54
N GLY A 97 5.41 -21.99 -4.10
CA GLY A 97 6.48 -21.47 -4.96
C GLY A 97 6.41 -19.95 -5.17
N THR A 98 5.71 -19.23 -4.31
CA THR A 98 5.57 -17.76 -4.36
C THR A 98 6.32 -17.12 -3.20
N ALA A 99 7.14 -16.10 -3.48
CA ALA A 99 7.85 -15.34 -2.45
C ALA A 99 7.70 -13.84 -2.67
N THR A 100 7.60 -13.08 -1.57
CA THR A 100 7.55 -11.61 -1.62
C THR A 100 8.84 -11.01 -1.06
N PHE A 101 9.63 -10.39 -1.93
CA PHE A 101 10.87 -9.70 -1.58
C PHE A 101 10.62 -8.21 -1.36
N MET A 102 11.23 -7.64 -0.32
CA MET A 102 11.23 -6.21 -0.05
C MET A 102 12.62 -5.65 -0.31
N ILE A 103 12.76 -4.93 -1.42
CA ILE A 103 13.99 -4.26 -1.84
C ILE A 103 14.08 -2.83 -1.26
N LEU A 104 15.24 -2.19 -1.43
CA LEU A 104 15.56 -0.83 -0.99
C LEU A 104 15.69 -0.67 0.53
N GLY A 105 15.87 -1.78 1.25
CA GLY A 105 16.04 -1.83 2.70
C GLY A 105 14.72 -1.97 3.48
N ASN A 106 14.78 -1.68 4.79
CA ASN A 106 13.65 -1.83 5.72
C ASN A 106 13.27 -0.53 6.46
N ILE A 107 13.77 0.62 5.99
CA ILE A 107 13.47 1.95 6.51
C ILE A 107 12.78 2.77 5.40
N CYS A 108 11.56 3.20 5.66
CA CYS A 108 10.72 3.92 4.72
C CYS A 108 10.71 5.43 5.02
N THR A 109 10.78 6.26 3.99
CA THR A 109 10.67 7.73 4.14
C THR A 109 9.27 8.22 4.48
N ARG A 110 8.27 7.33 4.46
CA ARG A 110 6.86 7.64 4.77
C ARG A 110 6.39 6.97 6.05
N SER A 111 5.28 7.46 6.59
CA SER A 111 4.70 7.05 7.87
C SER A 111 3.21 6.74 7.71
N CYS A 112 2.88 5.77 6.88
CA CYS A 112 1.49 5.34 6.69
C CYS A 112 0.96 4.77 8.00
N GLY A 113 -0.24 5.18 8.42
CA GLY A 113 -0.77 4.88 9.75
C GLY A 113 -1.06 3.40 10.01
N PHE A 114 -1.08 2.57 8.96
CA PHE A 114 -1.32 1.14 9.01
C PHE A 114 -0.04 0.28 8.90
N CYS A 115 1.09 0.87 8.48
CA CYS A 115 2.25 0.12 8.01
C CYS A 115 3.28 -0.11 9.11
N ALA A 116 3.69 -1.37 9.30
CA ALA A 116 4.64 -1.77 10.34
C ALA A 116 6.12 -1.49 10.01
N ILE A 117 6.43 -1.03 8.80
CA ILE A 117 7.79 -0.73 8.37
C ILE A 117 8.31 0.50 9.13
N LYS A 118 9.59 0.45 9.54
CA LYS A 118 10.24 1.54 10.28
C LYS A 118 10.26 2.81 9.44
N THR A 119 9.77 3.91 9.99
CA THR A 119 9.91 5.23 9.36
C THR A 119 11.28 5.82 9.67
N GLY A 120 11.94 6.36 8.66
CA GLY A 120 13.20 7.10 8.81
C GLY A 120 13.76 7.51 7.46
N ARG A 121 14.91 8.18 7.50
CA ARG A 121 15.69 8.46 6.28
C ARG A 121 16.83 7.43 6.21
N PRO A 122 16.87 6.55 5.20
CA PRO A 122 18.01 5.68 4.97
C PRO A 122 19.29 6.52 4.87
N GLN A 123 20.28 6.18 5.68
CA GLN A 123 21.58 6.88 5.70
C GLN A 123 22.50 6.36 4.60
N ASP A 124 22.38 5.07 4.32
CA ASP A 124 23.15 4.41 3.29
C ASP A 124 22.55 4.69 1.90
N GLY A 125 23.40 4.60 0.87
CA GLY A 125 23.00 4.75 -0.53
C GLY A 125 22.04 3.65 -0.98
N LEU A 126 21.88 3.52 -2.29
CA LEU A 126 21.28 2.30 -2.84
C LEU A 126 22.33 1.19 -2.82
N ASP A 127 21.92 0.01 -2.39
CA ASP A 127 22.64 -1.21 -2.69
C ASP A 127 22.30 -1.63 -4.11
N TRP A 128 23.23 -1.38 -5.03
CA TRP A 128 23.06 -1.72 -6.45
C TRP A 128 23.24 -3.22 -6.74
N ASP A 129 23.74 -4.01 -5.79
CA ASP A 129 23.90 -5.47 -5.92
C ASP A 129 22.71 -6.24 -5.33
N GLU A 130 21.77 -5.56 -4.65
CA GLU A 130 20.55 -6.15 -4.11
C GLU A 130 19.74 -6.96 -5.15
N PRO A 131 19.55 -6.49 -6.42
CA PRO A 131 18.87 -7.28 -7.45
C PRO A 131 19.51 -8.65 -7.72
N ARG A 132 20.84 -8.75 -7.71
CA ARG A 132 21.54 -10.02 -7.90
C ARG A 132 21.24 -10.98 -6.75
N ARG A 133 21.26 -10.49 -5.51
CA ARG A 133 20.96 -11.31 -4.33
C ARG A 133 19.51 -11.77 -4.28
N VAL A 134 18.56 -10.94 -4.73
CA VAL A 134 17.15 -11.33 -4.88
C VAL A 134 17.02 -12.49 -5.87
N ALA A 135 17.66 -12.40 -7.04
CA ALA A 135 17.62 -13.45 -8.03
C ALA A 135 18.25 -14.76 -7.52
N GLU A 136 19.41 -14.70 -6.85
CA GLU A 136 20.04 -15.88 -6.23
C GLU A 136 19.16 -16.52 -5.16
N ALA A 137 18.53 -15.73 -4.30
CA ALA A 137 17.60 -16.24 -3.31
C ALA A 137 16.37 -16.89 -3.96
N ALA A 138 15.81 -16.28 -5.01
CA ALA A 138 14.68 -16.81 -5.76
C ALA A 138 15.00 -18.17 -6.41
N ASP A 139 16.18 -18.31 -7.02
CA ASP A 139 16.65 -19.57 -7.62
C ASP A 139 16.86 -20.67 -6.56
N LEU A 140 17.53 -20.35 -5.45
CA LEU A 140 17.75 -21.28 -4.34
C LEU A 140 16.45 -21.76 -3.69
N MET A 141 15.43 -20.90 -3.70
CA MET A 141 14.10 -21.20 -3.20
C MET A 141 13.22 -21.94 -4.20
N GLY A 142 13.60 -21.98 -5.49
CA GLY A 142 12.78 -22.55 -6.56
C GLY A 142 11.48 -21.77 -6.78
N VAL A 143 11.54 -20.44 -6.64
CA VAL A 143 10.38 -19.56 -6.82
C VAL A 143 9.92 -19.63 -8.28
N GLN A 144 8.62 -19.76 -8.49
CA GLN A 144 8.01 -19.72 -9.82
C GLN A 144 7.37 -18.37 -10.11
N HIS A 145 6.84 -17.73 -9.06
CA HIS A 145 6.24 -16.40 -9.12
C HIS A 145 6.82 -15.52 -8.01
N ALA A 146 7.50 -14.45 -8.38
CA ALA A 146 8.13 -13.52 -7.45
C ALA A 146 7.30 -12.24 -7.35
N VAL A 147 6.98 -11.84 -6.11
CA VAL A 147 6.42 -10.51 -5.83
C VAL A 147 7.54 -9.62 -5.32
N VAL A 148 7.80 -8.50 -5.98
CA VAL A 148 8.85 -7.54 -5.58
C VAL A 148 8.19 -6.25 -5.12
N THR A 149 8.45 -5.84 -3.89
CA THR A 149 7.97 -4.58 -3.33
C THR A 149 9.11 -3.81 -2.67
N SER A 150 8.87 -2.59 -2.23
CA SER A 150 9.90 -1.79 -1.59
C SER A 150 9.36 -0.87 -0.51
N VAL A 151 10.29 -0.37 0.29
CA VAL A 151 10.06 0.87 1.05
C VAL A 151 10.06 2.09 0.11
N ASN A 152 9.51 3.21 0.57
CA ASN A 152 9.61 4.47 -0.16
C ASN A 152 11.00 5.09 0.01
N ARG A 153 11.57 5.59 -1.08
CA ARG A 153 12.87 6.28 -1.15
C ARG A 153 12.71 7.72 -1.65
N ASP A 154 11.87 8.50 -0.98
CA ASP A 154 11.54 9.87 -1.42
C ASP A 154 12.75 10.83 -1.39
N GLU A 155 13.82 10.48 -0.68
CA GLU A 155 15.07 11.26 -0.69
C GLU A 155 15.82 11.17 -2.03
N ARG A 156 15.46 10.24 -2.91
CA ARG A 156 16.00 10.12 -4.26
C ARG A 156 15.06 10.74 -5.30
N LYS A 157 15.61 11.11 -6.45
CA LYS A 157 14.81 11.64 -7.58
C LYS A 157 14.03 10.54 -8.31
N ASP A 158 14.64 9.37 -8.46
CA ASP A 158 14.10 8.21 -9.17
C ASP A 158 13.27 7.26 -8.26
N GLY A 159 13.18 7.55 -6.96
CA GLY A 159 12.45 6.74 -5.98
C GLY A 159 12.92 5.29 -5.86
N GLY A 160 14.10 4.95 -6.42
CA GLY A 160 14.61 3.56 -6.47
C GLY A 160 14.12 2.72 -7.65
N ALA A 161 13.41 3.30 -8.61
CA ALA A 161 12.91 2.58 -9.81
C ALA A 161 13.96 1.75 -10.57
N PRO A 162 15.24 2.15 -10.71
CA PRO A 162 16.25 1.32 -11.37
C PRO A 162 16.50 -0.04 -10.70
N ILE A 163 16.35 -0.15 -9.37
CA ILE A 163 16.52 -1.42 -8.65
C ILE A 163 15.33 -2.34 -8.92
N PHE A 164 14.10 -1.81 -9.01
CA PHE A 164 12.95 -2.58 -9.48
C PHE A 164 13.22 -3.14 -10.87
N ALA A 165 13.63 -2.29 -11.82
CA ALA A 165 13.88 -2.71 -13.20
C ALA A 165 14.96 -3.82 -13.29
N ASP A 166 16.10 -3.66 -12.61
CA ASP A 166 17.16 -4.69 -12.62
C ASP A 166 16.69 -5.99 -11.93
N THR A 167 15.90 -5.89 -10.85
CA THR A 167 15.35 -7.07 -10.17
C THR A 167 14.39 -7.84 -11.06
N ILE A 168 13.49 -7.15 -11.78
CA ILE A 168 12.55 -7.77 -12.72
C ILE A 168 13.32 -8.53 -13.82
N ASN A 169 14.27 -7.86 -14.47
CA ASN A 169 15.05 -8.46 -15.56
C ASN A 169 15.78 -9.74 -15.11
N ARG A 170 16.43 -9.72 -13.93
CA ARG A 170 17.14 -10.88 -13.40
C ARG A 170 16.22 -12.03 -13.02
N LEU A 171 15.02 -11.74 -12.50
CA LEU A 171 14.03 -12.77 -12.19
C LEU A 171 13.45 -13.39 -13.46
N HIS A 172 13.23 -12.59 -14.51
CA HIS A 172 12.83 -13.10 -15.82
C HIS A 172 13.91 -13.99 -16.46
N GLU A 173 15.19 -13.69 -16.28
CA GLU A 173 16.30 -14.56 -16.74
C GLU A 173 16.26 -15.96 -16.11
N LEU A 174 15.68 -16.09 -14.90
CA LEU A 174 15.43 -17.38 -14.25
C LEU A 174 14.16 -18.09 -14.74
N GLY A 175 13.35 -17.44 -15.57
CA GLY A 175 12.04 -17.94 -16.01
C GLY A 175 10.94 -17.77 -14.96
N CYS A 176 11.14 -16.93 -13.94
CA CYS A 176 10.10 -16.58 -12.98
C CYS A 176 9.12 -15.56 -13.59
N THR A 177 7.83 -15.66 -13.26
CA THR A 177 6.92 -14.52 -13.46
C THR A 177 7.08 -13.52 -12.31
N VAL A 178 6.88 -12.24 -12.60
CA VAL A 178 7.18 -11.13 -11.67
C VAL A 178 5.98 -10.21 -11.51
N GLU A 179 5.43 -10.15 -10.30
CA GLU A 179 4.55 -9.05 -9.87
C GLU A 179 5.39 -8.00 -9.14
N VAL A 180 5.20 -6.72 -9.46
CA VAL A 180 5.77 -5.62 -8.67
C VAL A 180 4.68 -4.92 -7.87
N LEU A 181 4.90 -4.68 -6.58
CA LEU A 181 4.08 -3.79 -5.75
C LEU A 181 4.86 -2.52 -5.44
N THR A 182 4.62 -1.45 -6.21
CA THR A 182 5.47 -0.26 -6.18
C THR A 182 4.95 0.84 -5.27
N PRO A 183 5.83 1.73 -4.79
CA PRO A 183 5.50 3.11 -4.44
C PRO A 183 4.72 3.85 -5.53
N ASP A 184 4.18 5.02 -5.17
CA ASP A 184 3.60 5.96 -6.16
C ASP A 184 4.67 6.81 -6.87
N PHE A 185 5.96 6.62 -6.52
CA PHE A 185 7.11 7.42 -6.99
C PHE A 185 6.91 8.94 -6.92
N ARG A 186 6.01 9.42 -6.04
CA ARG A 186 5.51 10.80 -5.98
C ARG A 186 4.90 11.31 -7.29
N GLY A 187 4.48 10.41 -8.19
CA GLY A 187 3.85 10.76 -9.46
C GLY A 187 4.88 11.16 -10.52
N ILE A 188 6.15 10.80 -10.33
CA ILE A 188 7.20 11.04 -11.31
C ILE A 188 7.05 9.99 -12.41
N ARG A 189 6.52 10.41 -13.57
CA ARG A 189 6.22 9.51 -14.69
C ARG A 189 7.46 8.77 -15.19
N GLU A 190 8.63 9.42 -15.20
CA GLU A 190 9.88 8.80 -15.65
C GLU A 190 10.34 7.64 -14.74
N ALA A 191 10.11 7.76 -13.42
CA ALA A 191 10.39 6.70 -12.48
C ALA A 191 9.42 5.52 -12.67
N CYS A 192 8.14 5.81 -12.91
CA CYS A 192 7.16 4.78 -13.25
C CYS A 192 7.52 4.07 -14.56
N GLN A 193 7.87 4.83 -15.60
CA GLN A 193 8.26 4.30 -16.91
C GLN A 193 9.49 3.39 -16.83
N THR A 194 10.46 3.72 -15.96
CA THR A 194 11.62 2.85 -15.73
C THR A 194 11.21 1.43 -15.29
N VAL A 195 10.16 1.32 -14.47
CA VAL A 195 9.61 0.03 -14.04
C VAL A 195 8.75 -0.60 -15.14
N PHE A 196 7.98 0.20 -15.87
CA PHE A 196 7.14 -0.28 -16.96
C PHE A 196 7.96 -0.88 -18.10
N ASP A 197 9.06 -0.24 -18.47
CA ASP A 197 9.98 -0.68 -19.52
C ASP A 197 10.65 -2.03 -19.20
N ALA A 198 10.72 -2.39 -17.91
CA ALA A 198 11.19 -3.70 -17.47
C ALA A 198 10.11 -4.81 -17.58
N ARG A 199 8.89 -4.47 -18.01
CA ARG A 199 7.79 -5.38 -18.36
C ARG A 199 7.44 -6.41 -17.28
N PRO A 200 7.14 -6.00 -16.02
CA PRO A 200 6.63 -6.94 -15.03
C PRO A 200 5.34 -7.60 -15.54
N ASP A 201 5.12 -8.86 -15.19
CA ASP A 201 3.92 -9.62 -15.57
C ASP A 201 2.67 -9.00 -14.94
N ILE A 202 2.79 -8.47 -13.72
CA ILE A 202 1.74 -7.70 -13.03
C ILE A 202 2.35 -6.44 -12.42
N PHE A 203 1.78 -5.28 -12.75
CA PHE A 203 2.07 -4.02 -12.08
C PHE A 203 1.02 -3.72 -11.01
N ASN A 204 1.42 -3.78 -9.76
CA ASN A 204 0.58 -3.55 -8.59
C ASN A 204 0.92 -2.21 -7.91
N HIS A 205 -0.10 -1.40 -7.66
CA HIS A 205 -0.02 -0.24 -6.78
C HIS A 205 -1.28 -0.15 -5.93
N ASN A 206 -1.16 -0.38 -4.62
CA ASN A 206 -2.31 -0.36 -3.74
C ASN A 206 -2.84 1.06 -3.51
N MET A 207 -4.16 1.21 -3.53
CA MET A 207 -4.87 2.39 -3.01
C MET A 207 -4.96 2.38 -1.48
N GLU A 208 -5.00 1.18 -0.89
CA GLU A 208 -5.11 0.90 0.56
C GLU A 208 -6.45 1.29 1.21
N THR A 209 -7.08 2.40 0.83
CA THR A 209 -8.34 2.86 1.41
C THR A 209 -9.09 3.83 0.48
N VAL A 210 -10.30 4.21 0.89
CA VAL A 210 -11.20 5.14 0.19
C VAL A 210 -10.73 6.61 0.26
N PRO A 211 -11.17 7.49 -0.67
CA PRO A 211 -10.72 8.88 -0.74
C PRO A 211 -10.82 9.66 0.58
N ARG A 212 -11.93 9.52 1.31
CA ARG A 212 -12.18 10.24 2.58
C ARG A 212 -11.13 9.91 3.64
N LEU A 213 -10.67 8.67 3.69
CA LEU A 213 -9.70 8.19 4.68
C LEU A 213 -8.24 8.39 4.25
N TYR A 214 -7.99 8.73 2.99
CA TYR A 214 -6.67 8.68 2.39
C TYR A 214 -5.62 9.49 3.16
N ARG A 215 -5.93 10.73 3.56
CA ARG A 215 -5.01 11.58 4.32
C ARG A 215 -4.72 11.07 5.74
N ARG A 216 -5.70 10.39 6.37
CA ARG A 216 -5.55 9.76 7.70
C ARG A 216 -4.68 8.51 7.61
N VAL A 217 -4.90 7.70 6.58
CA VAL A 217 -4.25 6.39 6.40
C VAL A 217 -2.86 6.51 5.76
N ARG A 218 -2.70 7.41 4.79
CA ARG A 218 -1.49 7.62 3.99
C ARG A 218 -1.15 9.12 3.87
N PRO A 219 -0.65 9.76 4.93
CA PRO A 219 -0.50 11.22 4.98
C PRO A 219 0.45 11.82 3.93
N GLN A 220 1.37 11.02 3.37
CA GLN A 220 2.28 11.44 2.28
C GLN A 220 1.86 10.92 0.88
N ALA A 221 0.78 10.14 0.78
CA ALA A 221 0.23 9.69 -0.50
C ALA A 221 -0.90 10.63 -0.97
N ASP A 222 -1.22 10.58 -2.26
CA ASP A 222 -2.37 11.27 -2.84
C ASP A 222 -3.24 10.26 -3.62
N TYR A 223 -4.57 10.36 -3.48
CA TYR A 223 -5.52 9.39 -4.05
C TYR A 223 -5.46 9.44 -5.58
N GLN A 224 -5.64 10.62 -6.16
CA GLN A 224 -5.63 10.79 -7.62
C GLN A 224 -4.31 10.36 -8.21
N ARG A 225 -3.19 10.75 -7.59
CA ARG A 225 -1.86 10.31 -8.03
C ARG A 225 -1.72 8.79 -8.08
N SER A 226 -2.34 8.08 -7.14
CA SER A 226 -2.24 6.62 -7.06
C SER A 226 -3.09 5.95 -8.15
N LEU A 227 -4.25 6.52 -8.48
CA LEU A 227 -5.02 6.15 -9.67
C LEU A 227 -4.25 6.44 -10.95
N ASP A 228 -3.63 7.63 -11.06
CA ASP A 228 -2.85 8.03 -12.24
C ASP A 228 -1.73 7.02 -12.50
N VAL A 229 -0.99 6.59 -11.47
CA VAL A 229 0.07 5.57 -11.60
C VAL A 229 -0.45 4.24 -12.16
N LEU A 230 -1.63 3.79 -11.71
CA LEU A 230 -2.27 2.58 -12.23
C LEU A 230 -2.74 2.75 -13.67
N GLN A 231 -3.37 3.89 -13.98
CA GLN A 231 -3.82 4.23 -15.33
C GLN A 231 -2.64 4.27 -16.30
N TRP A 232 -1.52 4.87 -15.90
CA TRP A 232 -0.30 4.94 -16.70
C TRP A 232 0.28 3.56 -17.01
N ALA A 233 0.26 2.65 -16.04
CA ALA A 233 0.68 1.26 -16.24
C ALA A 233 -0.24 0.53 -17.23
N LYS A 234 -1.56 0.77 -17.12
CA LYS A 234 -2.56 0.20 -18.04
C LYS A 234 -2.37 0.71 -19.48
N GLU A 235 -2.14 2.01 -19.64
CA GLU A 235 -1.85 2.65 -20.93
C GLU A 235 -0.55 2.12 -21.56
N ASP A 236 0.42 1.71 -20.74
CA ASP A 236 1.67 1.05 -21.18
C ASP A 236 1.46 -0.45 -21.51
N GLY A 237 0.22 -0.94 -21.41
CA GLY A 237 -0.14 -2.31 -21.74
C GLY A 237 0.37 -3.34 -20.74
N LEU A 238 0.47 -2.96 -19.46
CA LEU A 238 0.72 -3.87 -18.36
C LEU A 238 -0.59 -4.37 -17.76
N ARG A 239 -0.57 -5.58 -17.21
CA ARG A 239 -1.65 -6.07 -16.35
C ARG A 239 -1.56 -5.37 -15.01
N THR A 240 -2.65 -4.75 -14.58
CA THR A 240 -2.68 -3.85 -13.42
C THR A 240 -3.42 -4.45 -12.25
N LYS A 241 -2.90 -4.20 -11.05
CA LYS A 241 -3.45 -4.69 -9.81
C LYS A 241 -3.47 -3.62 -8.74
N SER A 242 -4.48 -3.64 -7.89
CA SER A 242 -4.54 -2.80 -6.71
C SER A 242 -5.19 -3.53 -5.54
N GLY A 243 -5.05 -2.96 -4.36
CA GLY A 243 -5.58 -3.50 -3.14
C GLY A 243 -6.08 -2.43 -2.20
N ILE A 244 -7.07 -2.80 -1.40
CA ILE A 244 -7.56 -2.02 -0.26
C ILE A 244 -7.63 -2.88 0.99
N MET A 245 -7.51 -2.22 2.14
CA MET A 245 -7.83 -2.81 3.43
C MET A 245 -9.14 -2.23 3.94
N VAL A 246 -10.03 -3.11 4.41
CA VAL A 246 -11.30 -2.74 5.04
C VAL A 246 -11.23 -2.88 6.56
N GLY A 247 -12.09 -2.16 7.27
CA GLY A 247 -12.09 -2.03 8.73
C GLY A 247 -11.32 -0.82 9.26
N LEU A 248 -11.02 0.18 8.41
CA LEU A 248 -10.38 1.45 8.78
C LEU A 248 -11.38 2.59 9.01
N GLY A 249 -12.67 2.30 8.85
CA GLY A 249 -13.79 3.22 9.08
C GLY A 249 -14.45 3.73 7.80
N GLU A 250 -14.19 3.07 6.67
CA GLU A 250 -14.88 3.26 5.39
C GLU A 250 -16.31 2.71 5.45
N ASP A 251 -17.22 3.37 4.74
CA ASP A 251 -18.57 2.84 4.51
C ASP A 251 -18.55 1.92 3.28
N PRO A 252 -19.41 0.88 3.22
CA PRO A 252 -19.46 -0.03 2.08
C PRO A 252 -19.69 0.67 0.74
N GLU A 253 -20.49 1.72 0.72
CA GLU A 253 -20.75 2.53 -0.47
C GLU A 253 -19.48 3.21 -1.01
N GLU A 254 -18.59 3.68 -0.13
CA GLU A 254 -17.31 4.29 -0.54
C GLU A 254 -16.37 3.25 -1.16
N VAL A 255 -16.45 1.98 -0.72
CA VAL A 255 -15.73 0.88 -1.36
C VAL A 255 -16.26 0.62 -2.76
N LEU A 256 -17.57 0.71 -2.97
CA LEU A 256 -18.18 0.56 -4.29
C LEU A 256 -17.86 1.71 -5.24
N GLU A 257 -17.78 2.95 -4.73
CA GLU A 257 -17.31 4.11 -5.49
C GLU A 257 -15.85 3.94 -5.93
N LEU A 258 -14.99 3.45 -5.03
CA LEU A 258 -13.59 3.13 -5.38
C LEU A 258 -13.50 2.01 -6.44
N MET A 259 -14.42 1.02 -6.42
CA MET A 259 -14.51 0.03 -7.50
C MET A 259 -14.90 0.67 -8.85
N ASP A 260 -15.75 1.71 -8.84
CA ASP A 260 -16.09 2.44 -10.06
C ASP A 260 -14.86 3.18 -10.62
N ASP A 261 -14.04 3.80 -9.76
CA ASP A 261 -12.76 4.39 -10.17
C ASP A 261 -11.82 3.35 -10.80
N PHE A 262 -11.76 2.13 -10.22
CA PHE A 262 -10.98 1.03 -10.77
C PHE A 262 -11.47 0.56 -12.14
N VAL A 263 -12.79 0.50 -12.34
CA VAL A 263 -13.37 0.18 -13.65
C VAL A 263 -13.06 1.27 -14.67
N GLU A 264 -13.11 2.54 -14.28
CA GLU A 264 -12.80 3.67 -15.17
C GLU A 264 -11.36 3.62 -15.69
N ILE A 265 -10.39 3.28 -14.85
CA ILE A 265 -8.99 3.13 -15.27
C ILE A 265 -8.68 1.76 -15.91
N GLY A 266 -9.66 0.85 -15.93
CA GLY A 266 -9.52 -0.49 -16.52
C GLY A 266 -8.64 -1.45 -15.70
N LEU A 267 -8.70 -1.37 -14.36
CA LEU A 267 -7.94 -2.26 -13.46
C LEU A 267 -8.29 -3.75 -13.72
N ASP A 268 -7.27 -4.60 -13.78
CA ASP A 268 -7.47 -6.04 -14.03
C ASP A 268 -7.78 -6.82 -12.74
N VAL A 269 -7.01 -6.55 -11.68
CA VAL A 269 -7.06 -7.35 -10.45
C VAL A 269 -7.24 -6.46 -9.22
N MET A 270 -8.26 -6.76 -8.41
CA MET A 270 -8.50 -6.10 -7.13
C MET A 270 -8.31 -7.09 -5.97
N THR A 271 -7.65 -6.63 -4.91
CA THR A 271 -7.52 -7.39 -3.65
C THR A 271 -8.18 -6.64 -2.49
N ILE A 272 -8.94 -7.36 -1.66
CA ILE A 272 -9.66 -6.78 -0.51
C ILE A 272 -9.40 -7.64 0.71
N GLY A 273 -8.75 -7.05 1.72
CA GLY A 273 -8.38 -7.74 2.96
C GLY A 273 -8.79 -6.99 4.22
N GLN A 274 -8.92 -7.67 5.35
CA GLN A 274 -9.14 -7.01 6.64
C GLN A 274 -7.86 -6.29 7.08
N TYR A 275 -7.99 -5.02 7.47
CA TYR A 275 -6.96 -4.29 8.18
C TYR A 275 -6.68 -4.94 9.54
N MET A 276 -5.41 -5.24 9.78
CA MET A 276 -4.92 -5.81 11.02
C MET A 276 -3.93 -4.85 11.66
N GLN A 277 -4.30 -4.25 12.79
CA GLN A 277 -3.45 -3.30 13.49
C GLN A 277 -2.11 -3.94 13.91
N PRO A 278 -0.95 -3.44 13.45
CA PRO A 278 0.34 -4.02 13.80
C PRO A 278 0.73 -3.81 15.27
N THR A 279 0.55 -2.59 15.77
CA THR A 279 0.81 -2.22 17.17
C THR A 279 -0.20 -1.18 17.64
N LYS A 280 -0.30 -0.95 18.95
CA LYS A 280 -1.19 0.06 19.55
C LYS A 280 -0.91 1.51 19.10
N MET A 281 0.24 1.76 18.46
CA MET A 281 0.60 3.08 17.93
C MET A 281 0.10 3.32 16.51
N HIS A 282 -0.37 2.27 15.83
CA HIS A 282 -0.95 2.36 14.48
C HIS A 282 -2.44 2.66 14.56
N LEU A 283 -3.04 2.98 13.41
CA LEU A 283 -4.47 3.24 13.32
C LEU A 283 -5.27 2.11 13.98
N PRO A 284 -6.33 2.46 14.73
CA PRO A 284 -7.22 1.48 15.32
C PRO A 284 -7.94 0.70 14.21
N VAL A 285 -8.32 -0.54 14.50
CA VAL A 285 -9.36 -1.20 13.72
C VAL A 285 -10.68 -0.53 14.10
N GLU A 286 -11.43 -0.01 13.14
CA GLU A 286 -12.74 0.61 13.37
C GLU A 286 -13.85 -0.44 13.25
N ASP A 287 -13.68 -1.44 12.39
CA ASP A 287 -14.63 -2.55 12.21
C ASP A 287 -13.96 -3.88 11.84
N TRP A 288 -14.57 -4.98 12.28
CA TRP A 288 -14.20 -6.35 11.89
C TRP A 288 -15.20 -6.85 10.86
N VAL A 289 -14.87 -6.67 9.59
CA VAL A 289 -15.77 -6.98 8.48
C VAL A 289 -16.06 -8.49 8.44
N GLU A 290 -17.34 -8.83 8.28
CA GLU A 290 -17.79 -10.22 8.23
C GLU A 290 -17.39 -10.90 6.90
N PRO A 291 -17.06 -12.21 6.90
CA PRO A 291 -16.69 -12.94 5.68
C PRO A 291 -17.70 -12.81 4.53
N GLU A 292 -18.99 -12.72 4.85
CA GLU A 292 -20.09 -12.55 3.90
C GLU A 292 -19.98 -11.23 3.12
N THR A 293 -19.51 -10.17 3.77
CA THR A 293 -19.26 -8.87 3.12
C THR A 293 -18.09 -8.96 2.13
N PHE A 294 -17.04 -9.73 2.45
CA PHE A 294 -15.94 -9.98 1.50
C PHE A 294 -16.44 -10.73 0.25
N ALA A 295 -17.28 -11.75 0.43
CA ALA A 295 -17.89 -12.48 -0.68
C ALA A 295 -18.76 -11.55 -1.54
N TRP A 296 -19.55 -10.68 -0.91
CA TRP A 296 -20.35 -9.67 -1.59
C TRP A 296 -19.48 -8.67 -2.38
N TYR A 297 -18.38 -8.17 -1.80
CA TYR A 297 -17.45 -7.29 -2.52
C TYR A 297 -16.86 -7.96 -3.77
N LYS A 298 -16.55 -9.26 -3.69
CA LYS A 298 -16.09 -10.01 -4.86
C LYS A 298 -17.14 -10.03 -5.97
N GLU A 299 -18.35 -10.46 -5.64
CA GLU A 299 -19.45 -10.54 -6.62
C GLU A 299 -19.74 -9.19 -7.26
N VAL A 300 -19.76 -8.11 -6.48
CA VAL A 300 -20.02 -6.76 -6.98
C VAL A 300 -18.88 -6.24 -7.84
N GLY A 301 -17.63 -6.39 -7.41
CA GLY A 301 -16.47 -5.92 -8.18
C GLY A 301 -16.33 -6.62 -9.54
N GLU A 302 -16.53 -7.95 -9.57
CA GLU A 302 -16.55 -8.72 -10.83
C GLU A 302 -17.74 -8.31 -11.71
N ALA A 303 -18.92 -8.09 -11.13
CA ALA A 303 -20.10 -7.63 -11.87
C ALA A 303 -19.96 -6.20 -12.42
N LYS A 304 -19.20 -5.32 -11.75
CA LYS A 304 -18.90 -3.96 -12.22
C LYS A 304 -17.92 -3.94 -13.40
N GLY A 305 -17.11 -4.99 -13.56
CA GLY A 305 -16.21 -5.17 -14.71
C GLY A 305 -14.73 -5.36 -14.37
N ILE A 306 -14.37 -5.53 -13.10
CA ILE A 306 -13.00 -5.91 -12.71
C ILE A 306 -12.82 -7.40 -13.06
N GLU A 307 -11.75 -7.75 -13.78
CA GLU A 307 -11.56 -9.13 -14.29
C GLU A 307 -11.45 -10.17 -13.16
N HIS A 308 -10.70 -9.83 -12.10
CA HIS A 308 -10.53 -10.71 -10.95
C HIS A 308 -10.59 -9.95 -9.64
N VAL A 309 -11.41 -10.43 -8.70
CA VAL A 309 -11.45 -9.89 -7.34
C VAL A 309 -11.12 -11.00 -6.33
N GLU A 310 -9.98 -10.84 -5.66
CA GLU A 310 -9.58 -11.68 -4.53
C GLU A 310 -9.97 -10.96 -3.23
N SER A 311 -10.95 -11.51 -2.51
CA SER A 311 -11.58 -10.84 -1.37
C SER A 311 -11.84 -11.83 -0.25
N SER A 312 -11.11 -11.65 0.85
CA SER A 312 -11.27 -12.45 2.06
C SER A 312 -10.65 -11.72 3.26
N PRO A 313 -11.03 -12.08 4.50
CA PRO A 313 -10.44 -11.47 5.69
C PRO A 313 -8.90 -11.57 5.75
N LEU A 314 -8.32 -12.63 5.17
CA LEU A 314 -6.87 -12.89 5.20
C LEU A 314 -6.15 -12.49 3.91
N THR A 315 -6.87 -12.00 2.91
CA THR A 315 -6.29 -11.55 1.66
C THR A 315 -5.25 -10.45 1.92
N ARG A 316 -4.15 -10.55 1.19
CA ARG A 316 -3.07 -9.56 1.11
C ARG A 316 -2.78 -9.34 -0.36
N SER A 317 -2.15 -8.22 -0.71
CA SER A 317 -1.82 -7.93 -2.11
C SER A 317 -1.03 -9.05 -2.77
N SER A 318 -0.12 -9.74 -2.05
CA SER A 318 0.67 -10.86 -2.59
C SER A 318 0.07 -12.25 -2.34
N TYR A 319 -1.13 -12.36 -1.78
CA TYR A 319 -1.78 -13.65 -1.53
C TYR A 319 -2.35 -14.21 -2.84
N HIS A 320 -2.04 -15.48 -3.14
CA HIS A 320 -2.39 -16.17 -4.40
C HIS A 320 -2.02 -15.42 -5.68
N ALA A 321 -1.00 -14.55 -5.62
CA ALA A 321 -0.57 -13.72 -6.75
C ALA A 321 -0.24 -14.53 -8.01
N GLU A 322 0.24 -15.77 -7.85
CA GLU A 322 0.53 -16.69 -8.96
C GLU A 322 -0.70 -17.04 -9.82
N LYS A 323 -1.92 -16.85 -9.29
CA LYS A 323 -3.18 -17.10 -10.00
C LYS A 323 -3.68 -15.88 -10.75
N HIS A 324 -3.03 -14.73 -10.58
CA HIS A 324 -3.45 -13.46 -11.15
C HIS A 324 -2.70 -13.10 -12.42
N VAL A 325 -1.72 -13.90 -12.85
CA VAL A 325 -0.93 -13.69 -14.08
C VAL A 325 -1.80 -13.90 -15.32
#